data_AF-A0A2G1VM35-F1
#
_entry.id   AF-A0A2G1VM35-F1
#
_cell.length_a   1.000
_cell.length_b   1.000
_cell.length_c   1.000
_cell.angle_alpha   90.00
_cell.angle_beta   90.00
_cell.angle_gamma   90.00
#
_symmetry.space_group_name_H-M   'P 1'
#
loop_
_entity.id
_entity.type
_entity.pdbx_description
1 polymer ?
#
loop_
_entity_poly.entity_id
_entity_poly.type
_entity_poly.pdbx_seq_one_letter_code
_entity_poly.pdbx_strand_id
1 'polypeptide(L)'
;MNYIKLLNAAFEKFYFDDRLNPTHISLYMALFQEWNSSRFMDEFYVNRRELMRVAKIGSKSTYHRCITELDAWLYLSYFPSNNPYKGSKIKMAIIGTSDEPVVGQYNPTLEQLAEQYHPRGVPLEGHHHPKNGQVVNQHRPIDGQALVSNTNNIKQENSIKQPKGRQAVVLFFEEKGFDADEAKKFYEHYADREWKTSDGKPIRDWRSLATNWMDRTELFEEENKPNKKQASQIKDNLRTTKNKDYGQPL
;
A
#
# COMPACT_ATOMS: atom_id res chain seq x y z
N MET A 1 -9.60 -25.78 -7.47
CA MET A 1 -9.86 -24.56 -6.68
C MET A 1 -9.69 -23.33 -7.56
N ASN A 2 -10.69 -22.46 -7.69
CA ASN A 2 -10.50 -21.14 -8.31
C ASN A 2 -10.23 -20.12 -7.19
N TYR A 3 -8.98 -19.71 -7.04
CA TYR A 3 -8.56 -18.85 -5.93
C TYR A 3 -9.16 -17.44 -6.01
N ILE A 4 -9.42 -16.92 -7.22
CA ILE A 4 -10.01 -15.59 -7.43
C ILE A 4 -11.44 -15.58 -6.89
N LYS A 5 -12.24 -16.61 -7.22
CA LYS A 5 -13.61 -16.75 -6.71
C LYS A 5 -13.63 -16.85 -5.18
N LEU A 6 -12.75 -17.68 -4.61
CA LEU A 6 -12.68 -17.88 -3.17
C LEU A 6 -12.28 -16.60 -2.43
N LEU A 7 -11.35 -15.84 -3.00
CA LEU A 7 -10.93 -14.56 -2.45
C LEU A 7 -12.05 -13.50 -2.55
N ASN A 8 -12.76 -13.43 -3.68
CA ASN A 8 -13.89 -12.52 -3.84
C ASN A 8 -15.02 -12.85 -2.86
N ALA A 9 -15.35 -14.12 -2.67
CA ALA A 9 -16.34 -14.56 -1.70
C ALA A 9 -15.93 -14.22 -0.26
N ALA A 10 -14.63 -14.34 0.06
CA ALA A 10 -14.11 -13.90 1.35
C ALA A 10 -14.24 -12.37 1.53
N PHE A 11 -13.91 -11.57 0.51
CA PHE A 11 -14.06 -10.11 0.56
C PHE A 11 -15.51 -9.67 0.71
N GLU A 12 -16.45 -10.32 0.04
CA GLU A 12 -17.88 -10.07 0.23
C GLU A 12 -18.28 -10.34 1.69
N LYS A 13 -17.83 -11.46 2.28
CA LYS A 13 -18.04 -11.73 3.71
C LYS A 13 -17.40 -10.68 4.60
N PHE A 14 -16.22 -10.17 4.25
CA PHE A 14 -15.57 -9.12 5.03
C PHE A 14 -16.33 -7.80 5.00
N TYR A 15 -16.91 -7.46 3.86
CA TYR A 15 -17.67 -6.23 3.68
C TYR A 15 -18.90 -6.15 4.59
N PHE A 16 -19.57 -7.29 4.83
CA PHE A 16 -20.75 -7.36 5.68
C PHE A 16 -20.46 -7.73 7.15
N ASP A 17 -19.20 -7.98 7.53
CA ASP A 17 -18.83 -8.33 8.90
C ASP A 17 -18.07 -7.19 9.59
N ASP A 18 -18.83 -6.38 10.32
CA ASP A 18 -18.31 -5.23 11.07
C ASP A 18 -17.36 -5.61 12.22
N ARG A 19 -17.25 -6.90 12.59
CA ARG A 19 -16.34 -7.36 13.65
C ARG A 19 -14.89 -7.38 13.17
N LEU A 20 -14.66 -7.46 11.86
CA LEU A 20 -13.33 -7.48 11.27
C LEU A 20 -12.67 -6.11 11.37
N ASN A 21 -11.36 -6.13 11.59
CA ASN A 21 -10.53 -4.93 11.57
C ASN A 21 -9.46 -5.10 10.47
N PRO A 22 -8.76 -4.04 10.06
CA PRO A 22 -7.72 -4.15 9.03
C PRO A 22 -6.62 -5.18 9.35
N THR A 23 -6.35 -5.42 10.64
CA THR A 23 -5.38 -6.43 11.08
C THR A 23 -5.89 -7.86 10.83
N HIS A 24 -7.18 -8.12 11.05
CA HIS A 24 -7.82 -9.39 10.68
C HIS A 24 -7.70 -9.66 9.19
N ILE A 25 -8.04 -8.65 8.37
CA ILE A 25 -7.97 -8.76 6.91
C ILE A 25 -6.52 -9.02 6.47
N SER A 26 -5.55 -8.26 7.01
CA SER A 26 -4.14 -8.46 6.68
C SER A 26 -3.62 -9.85 7.07
N LEU A 27 -4.01 -10.36 8.24
CA LEU A 27 -3.66 -11.70 8.70
C LEU A 27 -4.29 -12.79 7.83
N TYR A 28 -5.57 -12.65 7.51
CA TYR A 28 -6.26 -13.56 6.60
C TYR A 28 -5.59 -13.59 5.23
N MET A 29 -5.23 -12.43 4.66
CA MET A 29 -4.56 -12.36 3.36
C MET A 29 -3.19 -13.04 3.38
N ALA A 30 -2.42 -12.87 4.45
CA ALA A 30 -1.15 -13.57 4.63
C ALA A 30 -1.34 -15.10 4.68
N LEU A 31 -2.36 -15.57 5.42
CA LEU A 31 -2.71 -16.99 5.50
C LEU A 31 -3.23 -17.55 4.17
N PHE A 32 -4.05 -16.79 3.45
CA PHE A 32 -4.58 -17.17 2.15
C PHE A 32 -3.46 -17.30 1.11
N GLN A 33 -2.48 -16.39 1.13
CA GLN A 33 -1.30 -16.49 0.28
C GLN A 33 -0.48 -17.75 0.60
N GLU A 34 -0.30 -18.07 1.88
CA GLU A 34 0.41 -19.29 2.30
C GLU A 34 -0.36 -20.56 1.89
N TRP A 35 -1.69 -20.53 1.98
CA TRP A 35 -2.56 -21.61 1.54
C TRP A 35 -2.49 -21.85 0.02
N ASN A 36 -2.45 -20.76 -0.76
CA ASN A 36 -2.26 -20.81 -2.21
C ASN A 36 -0.87 -21.38 -2.58
N SER A 37 0.20 -20.95 -1.90
CA SER A 37 1.55 -21.52 -2.04
C SER A 37 1.57 -23.01 -1.70
N SER A 38 0.76 -23.42 -0.73
CA SER A 38 0.55 -24.81 -0.29
C SER A 38 -0.42 -25.60 -1.17
N ARG A 39 -0.77 -25.10 -2.37
CA ARG A 39 -1.67 -25.77 -3.34
C ARG A 39 -3.05 -26.11 -2.76
N PHE A 40 -3.57 -25.27 -1.86
CA PHE A 40 -4.86 -25.45 -1.21
C PHE A 40 -5.01 -26.77 -0.44
N MET A 41 -3.94 -27.22 0.24
CA MET A 41 -4.03 -28.37 1.16
C MET A 41 -5.14 -28.17 2.20
N ASP A 42 -5.77 -29.27 2.63
CA ASP A 42 -6.82 -29.24 3.66
C ASP A 42 -6.31 -28.63 4.97
N GLU A 43 -5.04 -28.89 5.31
CA GLU A 43 -4.34 -28.33 6.46
C GLU A 43 -2.90 -27.98 6.09
N PHE A 44 -2.38 -26.88 6.62
CA PHE A 44 -0.98 -26.49 6.41
C PHE A 44 -0.36 -25.88 7.68
N TYR A 45 0.97 -25.90 7.73
CA TYR A 45 1.75 -25.39 8.86
C TYR A 45 2.20 -23.97 8.61
N VAL A 46 2.12 -23.13 9.64
CA VAL A 46 2.50 -21.72 9.59
C VAL A 46 3.52 -21.37 10.66
N ASN A 47 4.50 -20.58 10.26
CA ASN A 47 5.45 -19.99 11.19
C ASN A 47 4.93 -18.61 11.66
N ARG A 48 4.65 -18.47 12.95
CA ARG A 48 4.18 -17.20 13.54
C ARG A 48 5.06 -16.01 13.17
N ARG A 49 6.39 -16.16 13.21
CA ARG A 49 7.32 -15.04 12.96
C ARG A 49 7.18 -14.53 11.53
N GLU A 50 7.09 -15.44 10.57
CA GLU A 50 6.92 -15.08 9.17
C GLU A 50 5.53 -14.49 8.92
N LEU A 51 4.50 -15.14 9.44
CA LEU A 51 3.11 -14.71 9.26
C LEU A 51 2.87 -13.30 9.83
N MET A 52 3.43 -13.00 11.01
CA MET A 52 3.41 -11.65 11.58
C MET A 52 4.10 -10.63 10.67
N ARG A 53 5.25 -10.97 10.07
CA ARG A 53 5.98 -10.07 9.15
C ARG A 53 5.17 -9.78 7.89
N VAL A 54 4.58 -10.81 7.28
CA VAL A 54 3.78 -10.69 6.05
C VAL A 54 2.50 -9.91 6.33
N ALA A 55 1.81 -10.21 7.43
CA ALA A 55 0.59 -9.52 7.87
C ALA A 55 0.85 -8.13 8.51
N LYS A 56 2.10 -7.66 8.53
CA LYS A 56 2.50 -6.36 9.13
C LYS A 56 2.09 -6.21 10.60
N ILE A 57 2.07 -7.30 11.36
CA ILE A 57 1.74 -7.32 12.79
C ILE A 57 3.03 -7.27 13.61
N GLY A 58 3.24 -6.19 14.36
CA GLY A 58 4.39 -6.05 15.26
C GLY A 58 4.22 -6.75 16.62
N SER A 59 2.99 -6.87 17.10
CA SER A 59 2.71 -7.37 18.46
C SER A 59 2.25 -8.83 18.47
N LYS A 60 2.87 -9.64 19.35
CA LYS A 60 2.45 -11.03 19.57
C LYS A 60 1.03 -11.12 20.13
N SER A 61 0.65 -10.22 21.04
CA SER A 61 -0.71 -10.23 21.61
C SER A 61 -1.76 -9.95 20.55
N THR A 62 -1.50 -8.99 19.65
CA THR A 62 -2.38 -8.68 18.53
C THR A 62 -2.52 -9.87 17.58
N TYR A 63 -1.41 -10.53 17.24
CA TYR A 63 -1.44 -11.75 16.41
C TYR A 63 -2.33 -12.83 17.03
N HIS A 64 -2.09 -13.15 18.31
CA HIS A 64 -2.84 -14.21 19.01
C HIS A 64 -4.33 -13.86 19.16
N ARG A 65 -4.65 -12.60 19.41
CA ARG A 65 -6.04 -12.13 19.43
C ARG A 65 -6.70 -12.31 18.07
N CYS A 66 -6.10 -11.77 17.02
CA CYS A 66 -6.69 -11.77 15.68
C CYS A 66 -6.87 -13.19 15.11
N ILE A 67 -5.90 -14.09 15.33
CA ILE A 67 -6.01 -15.47 14.82
C ILE A 67 -7.09 -16.27 15.55
N THR A 68 -7.27 -16.02 16.86
CA THR A 68 -8.32 -16.66 17.67
C THR A 68 -9.70 -16.09 17.31
N GLU A 69 -9.79 -14.79 17.02
CA GLU A 69 -11.02 -14.15 16.54
C GLU A 69 -11.43 -14.69 15.17
N LEU A 70 -10.48 -14.82 14.22
CA LEU A 70 -10.74 -15.44 12.91
C LEU A 70 -11.20 -16.90 13.01
N ASP A 71 -10.65 -17.66 13.96
CA ASP A 71 -11.07 -19.03 14.29
C ASP A 71 -12.49 -19.06 14.86
N ALA A 72 -12.78 -18.20 15.84
CA ALA A 72 -14.10 -18.09 16.46
C ALA A 72 -15.20 -17.65 15.47
N TRP A 73 -14.84 -16.88 14.45
CA TRP A 73 -15.76 -16.43 13.40
C TRP A 73 -15.81 -17.36 12.19
N LEU A 74 -15.17 -18.53 12.27
CA LEU A 74 -15.21 -19.59 11.25
C LEU A 74 -14.63 -19.17 9.89
N TYR A 75 -13.71 -18.20 9.87
CA TYR A 75 -12.92 -17.89 8.67
C TYR A 75 -11.79 -18.91 8.44
N LEU A 76 -11.35 -19.57 9.52
CA LEU A 76 -10.35 -20.63 9.52
C LEU A 76 -10.55 -21.52 10.76
N SER A 77 -9.81 -22.62 10.83
CA SER A 77 -9.60 -23.40 12.05
C SER A 77 -8.15 -23.32 12.49
N TYR A 78 -7.91 -22.89 13.73
CA TYR A 78 -6.58 -22.69 14.29
C TYR A 78 -6.18 -23.79 15.27
N PHE A 79 -5.05 -24.44 14.99
CA PHE A 79 -4.47 -25.47 15.84
C PHE A 79 -3.12 -24.98 16.38
N PRO A 80 -3.08 -24.36 17.57
CA PRO A 80 -1.85 -23.80 18.14
C PRO A 80 -0.83 -24.91 18.43
N SER A 81 0.44 -24.56 18.28
CA SER A 81 1.57 -25.45 18.57
C SER A 81 2.65 -24.69 19.32
N ASN A 82 3.16 -25.29 20.38
CA ASN A 82 4.27 -24.77 21.16
C ASN A 82 5.63 -25.14 20.56
N ASN A 83 5.67 -25.97 19.51
CA ASN A 83 6.91 -26.43 18.89
C ASN A 83 7.37 -25.44 17.79
N PRO A 84 8.48 -24.71 17.98
CA PRO A 84 8.97 -23.72 17.01
C PRO A 84 9.44 -24.33 15.68
N TYR A 85 9.70 -25.63 15.61
CA TYR A 85 10.13 -26.34 14.40
C TYR A 85 8.97 -26.93 13.59
N LYS A 86 7.80 -27.16 14.21
CA LYS A 86 6.59 -27.62 13.51
C LYS A 86 5.66 -26.48 13.10
N GLY A 87 5.69 -25.34 13.81
CA GLY A 87 4.74 -24.26 13.57
C GLY A 87 3.31 -24.61 14.02
N SER A 88 2.41 -23.64 14.01
CA SER A 88 0.99 -23.90 14.24
C SER A 88 0.33 -24.43 12.97
N LYS A 89 -0.75 -25.18 13.09
CA LYS A 89 -1.48 -25.69 11.92
C LYS A 89 -2.75 -24.85 11.70
N ILE A 90 -3.08 -24.64 10.43
CA ILE A 90 -4.25 -23.88 9.99
C ILE A 90 -5.01 -24.70 8.95
N LYS A 91 -6.34 -24.61 9.01
CA LYS A 91 -7.25 -25.03 7.95
C LYS A 91 -8.09 -23.82 7.54
N MET A 92 -8.08 -23.43 6.27
CA MET A 92 -8.87 -22.28 5.81
C MET A 92 -10.31 -22.71 5.54
N ALA A 93 -11.28 -21.84 5.86
CA ALA A 93 -12.67 -22.10 5.50
C ALA A 93 -12.88 -21.88 3.99
N ILE A 94 -13.62 -22.78 3.35
CA ILE A 94 -14.03 -22.63 1.96
C ILE A 94 -15.32 -21.80 1.93
N ILE A 95 -15.21 -20.54 1.53
CA ILE A 95 -16.33 -19.61 1.46
C ILE A 95 -16.89 -19.58 0.04
N GLY A 96 -18.17 -19.91 -0.13
CA GLY A 96 -18.91 -19.61 -1.37
C GLY A 96 -18.73 -20.58 -2.55
N THR A 97 -18.50 -21.87 -2.32
CA THR A 97 -18.58 -22.86 -3.42
C THR A 97 -20.02 -23.33 -3.61
N SER A 98 -20.83 -22.60 -4.41
CA SER A 98 -21.83 -23.30 -5.22
C SER A 98 -21.11 -23.86 -6.44
N ASP A 99 -21.36 -25.13 -6.76
CA ASP A 99 -20.78 -25.86 -7.91
C ASP A 99 -21.29 -25.34 -9.27
N GLU A 100 -21.67 -24.07 -9.37
CA GLU A 100 -22.14 -23.53 -10.63
C GLU A 100 -20.95 -23.29 -11.57
N PRO A 101 -20.94 -23.95 -12.75
CA PRO A 101 -20.00 -23.58 -13.79
C PRO A 101 -20.31 -22.13 -14.15
N VAL A 102 -19.31 -21.26 -14.00
CA VAL A 102 -19.42 -19.88 -14.45
C VAL A 102 -19.49 -19.95 -15.97
N VAL A 103 -20.72 -19.97 -16.49
CA VAL A 103 -21.02 -19.20 -17.69
C VAL A 103 -20.63 -17.79 -17.30
N GLY A 104 -19.48 -17.35 -17.78
CA GLY A 104 -19.00 -16.00 -17.55
C GLY A 104 -20.11 -15.04 -17.93
N GLN A 105 -20.76 -14.45 -16.94
CA GLN A 105 -21.42 -13.17 -17.13
C GLN A 105 -20.28 -12.18 -17.32
N TYR A 106 -19.76 -12.19 -18.55
CA TYR A 106 -19.05 -11.10 -19.16
C TYR A 106 -19.87 -9.85 -18.88
N ASN A 107 -19.35 -9.00 -18.00
CA ASN A 107 -19.90 -7.69 -17.79
C ASN A 107 -19.17 -6.74 -18.75
N PRO A 108 -19.76 -6.39 -19.91
CA PRO A 108 -19.12 -5.52 -20.89
C PRO A 108 -18.64 -4.20 -20.27
N THR A 109 -19.30 -3.75 -19.19
CA THR A 109 -18.93 -2.53 -18.50
C THR A 109 -17.59 -2.67 -17.76
N LEU A 110 -17.29 -3.82 -17.17
CA LEU A 110 -16.00 -4.04 -16.50
C LEU A 110 -14.85 -4.19 -17.51
N GLU A 111 -15.12 -4.77 -18.68
CA GLU A 111 -14.15 -4.85 -19.77
C GLU A 111 -13.88 -3.47 -20.39
N GLN A 112 -14.94 -2.69 -20.64
CA GLN A 112 -14.81 -1.30 -21.11
C GLN A 112 -14.07 -0.40 -20.10
N LEU A 113 -14.29 -0.59 -18.79
CA LEU A 113 -13.57 0.13 -17.74
C LEU A 113 -12.09 -0.30 -17.65
N ALA A 114 -11.79 -1.58 -17.87
CA ALA A 114 -10.43 -2.10 -17.89
C ALA A 114 -9.67 -1.66 -19.15
N GLU A 115 -10.33 -1.58 -20.31
CA GLU A 115 -9.76 -1.02 -21.54
C GLU A 115 -9.53 0.49 -21.45
N GLN A 116 -10.39 1.21 -20.73
CA GLN A 116 -10.22 2.64 -20.48
C GLN A 116 -9.09 2.92 -19.47
N TYR A 117 -8.66 1.92 -18.71
CA TYR A 117 -7.54 2.03 -17.79
C TYR A 117 -6.21 1.91 -18.54
N HIS A 118 -5.68 3.04 -19.00
CA HIS A 118 -4.31 3.15 -19.50
C HIS A 118 -3.41 3.78 -18.42
N PRO A 119 -2.58 3.00 -17.70
CA PRO A 119 -1.51 3.58 -16.90
C PRO A 119 -0.57 4.33 -17.85
N ARG A 120 -0.55 5.66 -17.76
CA ARG A 120 0.27 6.50 -18.63
C ARG A 120 1.75 6.31 -18.24
N GLY A 121 2.47 5.41 -18.95
CA GLY A 121 3.94 5.37 -18.85
C GLY A 121 4.69 4.06 -19.10
N VAL A 122 4.09 2.99 -19.62
CA VAL A 122 4.87 1.77 -19.96
C VAL A 122 4.70 1.44 -21.45
N PRO A 123 5.77 1.45 -22.26
CA PRO A 123 5.73 0.90 -23.61
C PRO A 123 5.31 -0.58 -23.57
N LEU A 124 4.23 -0.91 -24.27
CA LEU A 124 3.71 -2.26 -24.40
C LEU A 124 4.54 -3.03 -25.44
N GLU A 125 5.66 -3.62 -25.02
CA GLU A 125 6.22 -4.78 -25.74
C GLU A 125 5.88 -6.05 -24.97
N GLY A 126 5.16 -6.98 -25.62
CA GLY A 126 5.06 -8.37 -25.18
C GLY A 126 3.67 -8.93 -24.85
N HIS A 127 2.57 -8.34 -25.31
CA HIS A 127 1.25 -8.99 -25.16
C HIS A 127 1.00 -10.00 -26.27
N HIS A 128 1.52 -11.22 -26.09
CA HIS A 128 1.00 -12.38 -26.81
C HIS A 128 -0.32 -12.79 -26.16
N HIS A 129 -1.41 -12.62 -26.92
CA HIS A 129 -2.74 -13.14 -26.60
C HIS A 129 -2.64 -14.65 -26.34
N PRO A 130 -3.12 -15.18 -25.20
CA PRO A 130 -3.31 -16.61 -25.09
C PRO A 130 -4.50 -16.99 -25.97
N LYS A 131 -4.21 -17.53 -27.15
CA LYS A 131 -5.21 -18.22 -27.97
C LYS A 131 -5.76 -19.37 -27.13
N ASN A 132 -7.08 -19.38 -26.93
CA ASN A 132 -7.84 -20.52 -26.44
C ASN A 132 -7.63 -21.71 -27.39
N GLY A 133 -6.64 -22.54 -27.09
CA GLY A 133 -6.45 -23.86 -27.69
C GLY A 133 -6.51 -24.89 -26.58
N GLN A 134 -7.45 -25.83 -26.68
CA GLN A 134 -7.48 -27.01 -25.82
C GLN A 134 -6.18 -27.80 -26.04
N VAL A 135 -5.29 -27.81 -25.06
CA VAL A 135 -4.10 -28.66 -25.08
C VAL A 135 -4.50 -30.02 -24.51
N VAL A 136 -4.69 -30.98 -25.41
CA VAL A 136 -4.73 -32.41 -25.09
C VAL A 136 -3.32 -32.82 -24.66
N ASN A 137 -3.09 -32.90 -23.35
CA ASN A 137 -1.87 -33.54 -22.83
C ASN A 137 -2.11 -35.05 -22.77
N GLN A 138 -1.80 -35.73 -23.88
CA GLN A 138 -1.30 -37.11 -23.77
C GLN A 138 0.13 -37.03 -23.24
N HIS A 139 0.38 -37.60 -22.06
CA HIS A 139 1.52 -38.47 -21.70
C HIS A 139 1.70 -38.48 -20.18
N ARG A 140 1.42 -39.64 -19.59
CA ARG A 140 1.83 -40.05 -18.25
C ARG A 140 3.29 -40.48 -18.31
N PRO A 141 4.10 -40.10 -17.32
CA PRO A 141 5.14 -41.00 -16.84
C PRO A 141 4.87 -41.44 -15.40
N ILE A 142 5.14 -42.72 -15.19
CA ILE A 142 5.20 -43.45 -13.94
C ILE A 142 6.63 -43.29 -13.38
N ASP A 143 6.71 -43.20 -12.04
CA ASP A 143 7.87 -43.36 -11.16
C ASP A 143 9.08 -42.40 -11.29
N GLY A 144 9.39 -41.74 -10.17
CA GLY A 144 10.63 -41.01 -9.97
C GLY A 144 10.53 -40.02 -8.81
N GLN A 145 11.12 -40.36 -7.68
CA GLN A 145 11.34 -39.44 -6.56
C GLN A 145 12.07 -38.18 -7.04
N ALA A 146 11.57 -36.99 -6.72
CA ALA A 146 12.21 -35.73 -7.07
C ALA A 146 12.72 -34.99 -5.82
N LEU A 147 14.04 -34.88 -5.79
CA LEU A 147 14.91 -34.15 -4.88
C LEU A 147 14.46 -32.69 -4.70
N VAL A 148 14.40 -32.25 -3.43
CA VAL A 148 14.08 -30.87 -3.05
C VAL A 148 15.23 -29.94 -3.47
N SER A 149 14.94 -28.93 -4.29
CA SER A 149 15.85 -27.79 -4.52
C SER A 149 15.58 -26.71 -3.48
N ASN A 150 16.50 -26.58 -2.51
CA ASN A 150 16.62 -25.37 -1.69
C ASN A 150 17.13 -24.24 -2.58
N THR A 151 16.27 -23.31 -2.98
CA THR A 151 16.71 -22.06 -3.61
C THR A 151 16.33 -20.88 -2.73
N ASN A 152 17.38 -20.21 -2.27
CA ASN A 152 17.40 -19.15 -1.28
C ASN A 152 16.56 -17.94 -1.67
N ASN A 153 15.84 -17.41 -0.68
CA ASN A 153 15.32 -16.05 -0.63
C ASN A 153 16.47 -15.04 -0.80
N ILE A 154 16.51 -14.34 -1.93
CA ILE A 154 17.09 -13.00 -2.01
C ILE A 154 15.98 -12.09 -2.53
N LYS A 155 15.26 -11.45 -1.61
CA LYS A 155 14.43 -10.29 -1.93
C LYS A 155 14.96 -9.13 -1.12
N GLN A 156 15.71 -8.27 -1.80
CA GLN A 156 16.30 -7.05 -1.25
C GLN A 156 15.20 -6.19 -0.58
N GLU A 157 15.47 -5.81 0.66
CA GLU A 157 14.83 -4.69 1.34
C GLU A 157 15.06 -3.41 0.53
N ASN A 158 13.99 -2.71 0.16
CA ASN A 158 14.10 -1.34 -0.35
C ASN A 158 13.45 -0.37 0.64
N SER A 159 14.27 0.10 1.57
CA SER A 159 14.14 1.45 2.13
C SER A 159 14.38 2.45 0.99
N ILE A 160 13.32 2.99 0.38
CA ILE A 160 13.45 4.00 -0.68
C ILE A 160 13.82 5.34 -0.02
N LYS A 161 15.13 5.60 0.06
CA LYS A 161 15.71 6.79 0.72
C LYS A 161 15.55 8.08 -0.11
N GLN A 162 15.28 7.97 -1.42
CA GLN A 162 15.22 9.09 -2.37
C GLN A 162 14.23 8.77 -3.51
N PRO A 163 13.62 9.78 -4.16
CA PRO A 163 12.84 9.54 -5.38
C PRO A 163 13.73 8.92 -6.45
N LYS A 164 13.15 8.06 -7.31
CA LYS A 164 13.86 7.40 -8.43
C LYS A 164 14.19 8.39 -9.59
N GLY A 165 14.49 9.64 -9.26
CA GLY A 165 14.68 10.76 -10.19
C GLY A 165 13.52 11.75 -10.20
N ARG A 166 13.73 12.88 -10.90
CA ARG A 166 12.78 14.00 -10.99
C ARG A 166 11.39 13.59 -11.49
N GLN A 167 11.31 12.65 -12.42
CA GLN A 167 10.03 12.16 -12.96
C GLN A 167 9.15 11.50 -11.90
N ALA A 168 9.75 10.82 -10.91
CA ALA A 168 9.00 10.19 -9.82
C ALA A 168 8.35 11.22 -8.89
N VAL A 169 8.94 12.41 -8.76
CA VAL A 169 8.37 13.53 -8.01
C VAL A 169 7.24 14.18 -8.80
N VAL A 170 7.43 14.44 -10.09
CA VAL A 170 6.39 15.02 -10.96
C VAL A 170 5.14 14.14 -10.97
N LEU A 171 5.28 12.84 -11.18
CA LEU A 171 4.16 11.89 -11.14
C LEU A 171 3.45 11.88 -9.77
N PHE A 172 4.18 12.06 -8.67
CA PHE A 172 3.60 12.09 -7.32
C PHE A 172 2.81 13.37 -7.05
N PHE A 173 3.26 14.51 -7.58
CA PHE A 173 2.53 15.78 -7.48
C PHE A 173 1.29 15.77 -8.38
N GLU A 174 1.39 15.26 -9.61
CA GLU A 174 0.24 15.08 -10.51
C GLU A 174 -0.82 14.13 -9.91
N GLU A 175 -0.39 13.02 -9.29
CA GLU A 175 -1.28 12.08 -8.57
C GLU A 175 -2.07 12.79 -7.46
N LYS A 176 -1.46 13.82 -6.83
CA LYS A 176 -2.09 14.63 -5.78
C LYS A 176 -2.84 15.85 -6.31
N GLY A 177 -2.90 16.04 -7.63
CA GLY A 177 -3.59 17.17 -8.26
C GLY A 177 -2.80 18.48 -8.22
N PHE A 178 -1.50 18.44 -7.92
CA PHE A 178 -0.61 19.60 -7.91
C PHE A 178 0.08 19.81 -9.26
N ASP A 179 0.44 21.06 -9.53
CA ASP A 179 1.11 21.44 -10.77
C ASP A 179 2.54 20.87 -10.89
N ALA A 180 2.92 20.52 -12.12
CA ALA A 180 4.21 19.93 -12.43
C ALA A 180 5.39 20.89 -12.17
N ASP A 181 5.17 22.21 -12.24
CA ASP A 181 6.18 23.21 -11.92
C ASP A 181 6.46 23.26 -10.42
N GLU A 182 5.48 22.97 -9.57
CA GLU A 182 5.66 22.90 -8.13
C GLU A 182 6.45 21.65 -7.72
N ALA A 183 6.21 20.54 -8.42
CA ALA A 183 7.01 19.32 -8.30
C ALA A 183 8.49 19.54 -8.67
N LYS A 184 8.74 20.36 -9.71
CA LYS A 184 10.08 20.75 -10.13
C LYS A 184 10.77 21.57 -9.04
N LYS A 185 10.10 22.59 -8.48
CA LYS A 185 10.64 23.42 -7.38
C LYS A 185 10.98 22.58 -6.16
N PHE A 186 10.09 21.65 -5.78
CA PHE A 186 10.35 20.71 -4.68
C PHE A 186 11.62 19.89 -4.93
N TYR A 187 11.76 19.30 -6.12
CA TYR A 187 12.92 18.47 -6.44
C TYR A 187 14.23 19.27 -6.39
N GLU A 188 14.25 20.47 -6.97
CA GLU A 188 15.43 21.36 -6.97
C GLU A 188 15.81 21.76 -5.54
N HIS A 189 14.84 22.17 -4.73
CA HIS A 189 15.05 22.58 -3.34
C HIS A 189 15.69 21.48 -2.47
N TYR A 190 15.31 20.20 -2.65
CA TYR A 190 15.88 19.09 -1.89
C TYR A 190 17.10 18.45 -2.54
N ALA A 191 17.29 18.60 -3.85
CA ALA A 191 18.50 18.20 -4.55
C ALA A 191 19.71 19.04 -4.09
N ASP A 192 19.55 20.36 -3.98
CA ASP A 192 20.60 21.27 -3.49
C ASP A 192 20.97 21.02 -2.01
N ARG A 193 20.04 20.45 -1.24
CA ARG A 193 20.23 20.09 0.17
C ARG A 193 20.69 18.64 0.37
N GLU A 194 21.11 17.97 -0.71
CA GLU A 194 21.54 16.57 -0.74
C GLU A 194 20.55 15.60 -0.06
N TRP A 195 19.25 15.91 -0.10
CA TRP A 195 18.23 15.13 0.60
C TRP A 195 18.49 14.94 2.10
N LYS A 196 18.97 15.99 2.79
CA LYS A 196 19.20 16.00 4.24
C LYS A 196 18.25 16.97 4.97
N THR A 197 17.91 16.65 6.21
CA THR A 197 17.24 17.56 7.15
C THR A 197 18.20 18.65 7.61
N SER A 198 17.71 19.76 8.19
CA SER A 198 18.52 20.83 8.78
C SER A 198 19.63 20.34 9.71
N ASP A 199 19.39 19.21 10.38
CA ASP A 199 20.31 18.58 11.34
C ASP A 199 21.37 17.69 10.66
N GLY A 200 21.48 17.73 9.32
CA GLY A 200 22.45 16.95 8.53
C GLY A 200 22.11 15.46 8.35
N LYS A 201 20.98 14.99 8.90
CA LYS A 201 20.53 13.59 8.79
C LYS A 201 19.84 13.34 7.43
N PRO A 202 19.97 12.13 6.84
CA PRO A 202 19.29 11.80 5.59
C PRO A 202 17.78 11.71 5.79
N ILE A 203 17.04 12.21 4.81
CA ILE A 203 15.58 12.14 4.79
C ILE A 203 15.13 10.68 4.72
N ARG A 204 14.22 10.28 5.62
CA ARG A 204 13.72 8.90 5.70
C ARG A 204 12.63 8.59 4.68
N ASP A 205 11.79 9.58 4.38
CA ASP A 205 10.69 9.45 3.43
C ASP A 205 10.44 10.79 2.74
N TRP A 206 10.76 10.86 1.44
CA TRP A 206 10.59 12.06 0.64
C TRP A 206 9.13 12.35 0.31
N ARG A 207 8.23 11.35 0.33
CA ARG A 207 6.80 11.53 0.05
C ARG A 207 6.11 12.33 1.16
N SER A 208 6.50 12.07 2.40
CA SER A 208 6.03 12.85 3.56
C SER A 208 6.45 14.32 3.47
N LEU A 209 7.66 14.61 2.96
CA LEU A 209 8.11 16.00 2.74
C LEU A 209 7.40 16.66 1.55
N ALA A 210 7.15 15.90 0.49
CA ALA A 210 6.37 16.38 -0.65
C ALA A 210 4.94 16.75 -0.23
N THR A 211 4.32 15.94 0.63
CA THR A 211 2.99 16.24 1.19
C THR A 211 3.04 17.52 2.03
N ASN A 212 4.05 17.70 2.89
CA ASN A 212 4.20 18.94 3.67
C ASN A 212 4.47 20.17 2.78
N TRP A 213 5.18 20.00 1.66
CA TRP A 213 5.40 21.07 0.68
C TRP A 213 4.07 21.51 0.05
N MET A 214 3.26 20.54 -0.38
CA MET A 214 1.92 20.76 -0.92
C MET A 214 1.01 21.52 0.05
N ASP A 215 0.95 21.08 1.32
CA ASP A 215 0.17 21.73 2.36
C ASP A 215 0.58 23.19 2.58
N ARG A 216 1.89 23.50 2.47
CA ARG A 216 2.40 24.87 2.58
C ARG A 216 2.06 25.71 1.36
N THR A 217 2.13 25.14 0.16
CA THR A 217 1.80 25.85 -1.08
C THR A 217 0.32 26.22 -1.15
N GLU A 218 -0.60 25.36 -0.70
CA GLU A 218 -2.03 25.66 -0.62
C GLU A 218 -2.31 26.83 0.35
N LEU A 219 -1.63 26.87 1.50
CA LEU A 219 -1.77 27.97 2.46
C LEU A 219 -1.28 29.32 1.89
N PHE A 220 -0.21 29.31 1.08
CA PHE A 220 0.26 30.53 0.41
C PHE A 220 -0.62 30.97 -0.77
N GLU A 221 -1.30 30.04 -1.46
CA GLU A 221 -2.28 30.37 -2.51
C GLU A 221 -3.60 30.91 -1.92
N GLU A 222 -4.01 30.44 -0.75
CA GLU A 222 -5.16 30.97 -0.01
C GLU A 222 -4.90 32.40 0.52
N GLU A 223 -3.69 32.70 1.01
CA GLU A 223 -3.32 34.04 1.49
C GLU A 223 -3.07 35.05 0.35
N ASN A 224 -2.66 34.61 -0.84
CA ASN A 224 -2.30 35.50 -1.97
C ASN A 224 -3.44 35.77 -2.97
N LYS A 225 -4.70 35.43 -2.67
CA LYS A 225 -5.83 35.97 -3.45
C LYS A 225 -5.75 37.49 -3.42
N PRO A 226 -5.68 38.19 -4.58
CA PRO A 226 -5.57 39.64 -4.60
C PRO A 226 -6.90 40.23 -4.12
N ASN A 227 -6.97 40.52 -2.82
CA ASN A 227 -8.03 41.33 -2.27
C ASN A 227 -7.85 42.73 -2.88
N LYS A 228 -8.67 43.09 -3.86
CA LYS A 228 -8.88 44.48 -4.27
C LYS A 228 -9.52 45.23 -3.09
N LYS A 229 -8.72 45.57 -2.09
CA LYS A 229 -9.02 46.62 -1.13
C LYS A 229 -7.86 47.59 -1.18
N GLN A 230 -8.20 48.85 -1.46
CA GLN A 230 -7.30 49.97 -1.52
C GLN A 230 -6.29 49.93 -0.37
N ALA A 231 -5.03 50.26 -0.67
CA ALA A 231 -4.03 50.51 0.34
C ALA A 231 -4.52 51.63 1.27
N SER A 232 -5.01 51.28 2.46
CA SER A 232 -5.19 52.25 3.53
C SER A 232 -3.82 52.49 4.15
N GLN A 233 -3.17 53.57 3.72
CA GLN A 233 -2.15 54.19 4.53
C GLN A 233 -2.73 54.49 5.93
N ILE A 234 -1.85 54.43 6.94
CA ILE A 234 -2.00 54.97 8.30
C ILE A 234 -2.70 54.02 9.28
N LYS A 235 -1.88 53.29 10.06
CA LYS A 235 -1.82 53.46 11.52
C LYS A 235 -0.56 52.78 12.07
N ASP A 236 0.39 53.63 12.42
CA ASP A 236 1.54 53.31 13.24
C ASP A 236 1.05 52.89 14.64
N ASN A 237 1.50 51.73 15.14
CA ASN A 237 0.99 51.11 16.37
C ASN A 237 1.76 51.53 17.64
N LEU A 238 2.51 52.62 17.59
CA LEU A 238 3.19 53.21 18.73
C LEU A 238 2.32 54.31 19.38
N ARG A 239 1.52 53.93 20.38
CA ARG A 239 0.94 54.91 21.31
C ARG A 239 1.99 55.32 22.34
N THR A 240 2.64 56.45 22.14
CA THR A 240 3.38 57.15 23.20
C THR A 240 2.65 58.46 23.53
N THR A 241 2.49 58.78 24.81
CA THR A 241 1.84 60.03 25.27
C THR A 241 2.86 61.11 25.67
N LYS A 242 4.15 60.91 25.35
CA LYS A 242 5.22 61.82 25.74
C LYS A 242 5.93 62.34 24.49
N ASN A 243 5.57 63.57 24.11
CA ASN A 243 6.33 64.34 23.14
C ASN A 243 7.52 64.97 23.88
N LYS A 244 8.72 64.43 23.70
CA LYS A 244 9.95 65.01 24.25
C LYS A 244 10.70 65.68 23.11
N ASP A 245 10.76 67.01 23.16
CA ASP A 245 11.59 67.81 22.28
C ASP A 245 13.03 67.84 22.83
N TYR A 246 13.95 67.23 22.08
CA TYR A 246 15.38 67.14 22.42
C TYR A 246 16.21 68.25 21.73
N GLY A 247 15.55 69.30 21.22
CA GLY A 247 16.19 70.43 20.52
C GLY A 247 16.72 71.55 21.41
N GLN A 248 16.61 71.48 22.74
CA GLN A 248 17.14 72.51 23.64
C GLN A 248 18.39 72.02 24.40
N PRO A 249 19.53 72.74 24.31
CA PRO A 249 20.67 72.46 25.17
C PRO A 249 20.36 72.85 26.63
N LEU A 250 20.91 72.04 27.54
CA LEU A 250 20.82 72.16 29.00
C LEU A 250 21.37 73.49 29.55
#